data_AF-A0A7J4FR11-F1
#
_entry.id   AF-A0A7J4FR11-F1
#
_cell.length_a   1.000
_cell.length_b   1.000
_cell.length_c   1.000
_cell.angle_alpha   90.00
_cell.angle_beta   90.00
_cell.angle_gamma   90.00
#
_symmetry.space_group_name_H-M   'P 1'
#
loop_
_entity.id
_entity.type
_entity.pdbx_description
1 polymer ?
#
loop_
_entity_poly.entity_id
_entity_poly.type
_entity_poly.pdbx_seq_one_letter_code
_entity_poly.pdbx_strand_id
1 'polypeptide(L)'
;MVAGFATVILFLGGLLFQMKKWGYGSAGYGKEGQGGSIGGFLKLLLSQIFSKKHEQGVITTLILDILVQRRILKRSILRWVMHITIFWGWIMLFVFSLVIFVVEILHKYGGMFHDTITVGRPIVESFPAIVMLNTVFGYVLLIGVLIAIARRLFITEVRNGTTFYDAFLTGGLFIIVITGFISEGIKYHGTEYATAITDFWSLGISNTAAPPAALFHVVISLLFCVAMIPFTKYIHIIATPLSILVHGGGE
;
A
#
# COMPACT_ATOMS: atom_id res chain seq x y z
N MET A 1 12.79 12.93 -8.68
CA MET A 1 12.80 13.72 -7.41
C MET A 1 11.59 14.64 -7.28
N VAL A 2 11.30 15.54 -8.24
CA VAL A 2 10.15 16.48 -8.16
C VAL A 2 8.80 15.78 -7.90
N ALA A 3 8.46 14.75 -8.69
CA ALA A 3 7.21 13.99 -8.51
C ALA A 3 7.10 13.31 -7.13
N GLY A 4 8.23 12.87 -6.57
CA GLY A 4 8.28 12.27 -5.23
C GLY A 4 7.97 13.29 -4.14
N PHE A 5 8.59 14.48 -4.17
CA PHE A 5 8.29 15.56 -3.22
C PHE A 5 6.84 16.02 -3.33
N ALA A 6 6.34 16.23 -4.55
CA ALA A 6 4.94 16.59 -4.77
C ALA A 6 3.98 15.53 -4.19
N THR A 7 4.27 14.24 -4.39
CA THR A 7 3.49 13.13 -3.82
C THR A 7 3.45 13.18 -2.30
N VAL A 8 4.60 13.37 -1.64
CA VAL A 8 4.68 13.44 -0.18
C VAL A 8 3.90 14.64 0.36
N ILE A 9 4.02 15.80 -0.29
CA ILE A 9 3.29 17.02 0.10
C ILE A 9 1.77 16.79 -0.02
N LEU A 10 1.31 16.23 -1.13
CA LEU A 10 -0.11 15.94 -1.36
C LEU A 10 -0.64 14.91 -0.35
N PHE A 11 0.13 13.85 -0.10
CA PHE A 11 -0.23 12.81 0.87
C PHE A 11 -0.32 13.36 2.29
N LEU A 12 0.74 14.03 2.78
CA LEU A 12 0.77 14.58 4.14
C LEU A 12 -0.25 15.70 4.32
N GLY A 13 -0.35 16.63 3.36
CA GLY A 13 -1.34 17.72 3.40
C GLY A 13 -2.77 17.18 3.41
N GLY A 14 -3.08 16.18 2.58
CA GLY A 14 -4.37 15.52 2.58
C GLY A 14 -4.65 14.76 3.88
N LEU A 15 -3.66 14.07 4.44
CA LEU A 15 -3.81 13.36 5.71
C LEU A 15 -4.09 14.33 6.86
N LEU A 16 -3.35 15.44 6.95
CA LEU A 16 -3.58 16.50 7.94
C LEU A 16 -4.97 17.13 7.79
N PHE A 17 -5.43 17.34 6.55
CA PHE A 17 -6.78 17.80 6.27
C PHE A 17 -7.84 16.82 6.81
N GLN A 18 -7.66 15.50 6.58
CA GLN A 18 -8.58 14.49 7.10
C GLN A 18 -8.55 14.40 8.63
N MET A 19 -7.38 14.50 9.25
CA MET A 19 -7.27 14.54 10.71
C MET A 19 -7.96 15.77 11.31
N LYS A 20 -7.83 16.93 10.67
CA LYS A 20 -8.56 18.14 11.07
C LYS A 20 -10.07 17.93 10.95
N LYS A 21 -10.52 17.31 9.86
CA LYS A 21 -11.93 16.95 9.63
C LYS A 21 -12.45 16.01 10.72
N TRP A 22 -11.71 14.96 11.07
CA TRP A 22 -12.07 14.04 12.16
C TRP A 22 -12.09 14.73 13.52
N GLY A 23 -11.23 15.74 13.72
CA GLY A 23 -11.21 16.61 14.89
C GLY A 23 -12.50 17.38 15.16
N TYR A 24 -13.36 17.64 14.16
CA TYR A 24 -14.65 18.28 14.41
C TYR A 24 -15.59 17.39 15.24
N GLY A 25 -15.51 16.07 15.08
CA GLY A 25 -16.30 15.10 15.84
C GLY A 25 -15.72 14.73 17.20
N SER A 26 -14.58 15.32 17.57
CA SER A 26 -13.81 14.92 18.74
C SER A 26 -14.46 15.36 20.07
N ALA A 27 -15.43 16.29 20.03
CA ALA A 27 -16.18 16.69 21.23
C ALA A 27 -17.04 15.56 21.83
N GLY A 28 -17.29 14.49 21.08
CA GLY A 28 -18.21 13.40 21.46
C GLY A 28 -19.62 13.62 20.92
N TYR A 29 -20.38 12.52 20.79
CA TYR A 29 -21.75 12.55 20.26
C TYR A 29 -22.65 13.49 21.09
N GLY A 30 -23.35 14.40 20.42
CA GLY A 30 -24.30 15.33 21.03
C GLY A 30 -23.68 16.54 21.73
N LYS A 31 -22.36 16.75 21.63
CA LYS A 31 -21.68 17.95 22.14
C LYS A 31 -21.33 18.92 21.01
N GLU A 32 -21.27 20.21 21.32
CA GLU A 32 -20.81 21.23 20.37
C GLU A 32 -19.39 20.89 19.88
N GLY A 33 -19.20 20.90 18.56
CA GLY A 33 -17.94 20.51 17.93
C GLY A 33 -16.80 21.45 18.32
N GLN A 34 -15.67 20.88 18.76
CA GLN A 34 -14.46 21.65 19.07
C GLN A 34 -13.71 22.04 17.78
N GLY A 35 -14.25 22.97 16.98
CA GLY A 35 -13.52 23.76 15.97
C GLY A 35 -12.62 23.07 14.91
N GLY A 36 -12.55 21.74 14.88
CA GLY A 36 -11.61 20.96 14.07
C GLY A 36 -10.14 21.12 14.50
N SER A 37 -9.69 20.36 15.50
CA SER A 37 -8.28 20.34 15.93
C SER A 37 -7.62 18.98 15.69
N ILE A 38 -6.48 18.97 15.00
CA ILE A 38 -5.64 17.78 14.81
C ILE A 38 -5.14 17.25 16.16
N GLY A 39 -4.67 18.15 17.02
CA GLY A 39 -4.20 17.80 18.36
C GLY A 39 -5.33 17.26 19.24
N GLY A 40 -6.53 17.85 19.14
CA GLY A 40 -7.73 17.36 19.81
C GLY A 40 -8.07 15.93 19.39
N PHE A 41 -8.12 15.68 18.07
CA PHE A 41 -8.31 14.34 17.52
C PHE A 41 -7.27 13.34 18.04
N LEU A 42 -5.97 13.66 17.93
CA LEU A 42 -4.89 12.75 18.37
C LEU A 42 -4.97 12.43 19.86
N LYS A 43 -5.24 13.43 20.70
CA LYS A 43 -5.38 13.24 22.15
C LYS A 43 -6.53 12.28 22.47
N LEU A 44 -7.66 12.45 21.80
CA LEU A 44 -8.83 11.60 22.01
C LEU A 44 -8.61 10.19 21.46
N LEU A 45 -8.02 10.08 20.27
CA LEU A 45 -7.63 8.81 19.67
C LEU A 45 -6.77 7.99 20.64
N LEU A 46 -5.68 8.57 21.15
CA LEU A 46 -4.79 7.90 22.11
C LEU A 46 -5.52 7.56 23.41
N SER A 47 -6.33 8.49 23.94
CA SER A 47 -7.10 8.25 25.16
C SER A 47 -8.10 7.09 25.02
N GLN A 48 -8.71 6.92 23.85
CA GLN A 48 -9.63 5.80 23.61
C GLN A 48 -8.86 4.49 23.43
N ILE A 49 -7.80 4.46 22.60
CA ILE A 49 -7.01 3.25 22.34
C ILE A 49 -6.48 2.62 23.63
N PHE A 50 -6.01 3.44 24.58
CA PHE A 50 -5.47 2.96 25.86
C PHE A 50 -6.48 3.00 27.01
N SER A 51 -7.79 3.09 26.70
CA SER A 51 -8.84 2.99 27.69
C SER A 51 -8.88 1.59 28.32
N LYS A 52 -9.05 1.51 29.65
CA LYS A 52 -9.18 0.25 30.39
C LYS A 52 -10.52 -0.48 30.14
N LYS A 53 -11.41 0.10 29.32
CA LYS A 53 -12.75 -0.46 29.04
C LYS A 53 -12.75 -1.54 27.94
N HIS A 54 -11.62 -1.80 27.29
CA HIS A 54 -11.55 -2.75 26.19
C HIS A 54 -11.54 -4.20 26.67
N GLU A 55 -12.34 -5.04 26.03
CA GLU A 55 -12.37 -6.48 26.30
C GLU A 55 -11.13 -7.20 25.77
N GLN A 56 -10.49 -6.66 24.72
CA GLN A 56 -9.27 -7.22 24.12
C GLN A 56 -8.07 -6.29 24.30
N GLY A 57 -6.89 -6.87 24.49
CA GLY A 57 -5.64 -6.12 24.53
C GLY A 57 -5.30 -5.49 23.17
N VAL A 58 -4.70 -4.30 23.20
CA VAL A 58 -4.32 -3.53 21.99
C VAL A 58 -3.45 -4.35 21.03
N ILE A 59 -2.51 -5.14 21.56
CA ILE A 59 -1.63 -6.00 20.75
C ILE A 59 -2.43 -7.09 20.03
N THR A 60 -3.36 -7.74 20.74
CA THR A 60 -4.26 -8.75 20.17
C THR A 60 -5.11 -8.16 19.05
N THR A 61 -5.65 -6.96 19.27
CA THR A 61 -6.40 -6.21 18.26
C THR A 61 -5.55 -5.87 17.04
N LEU A 62 -4.32 -5.39 17.25
CA LEU A 62 -3.40 -5.06 16.17
C LEU A 62 -3.05 -6.30 15.33
N ILE A 63 -2.67 -7.40 15.98
CA ILE A 63 -2.25 -8.60 15.25
C ILE A 63 -3.45 -9.28 14.62
N LEU A 64 -4.49 -9.60 15.38
CA LEU A 64 -5.58 -10.45 14.90
C LEU A 64 -6.60 -9.68 14.05
N ASP A 65 -6.97 -8.46 14.45
CA ASP A 65 -8.04 -7.72 13.76
C ASP A 65 -7.51 -6.82 12.64
N ILE A 66 -6.26 -6.34 12.71
CA ILE A 66 -5.67 -5.46 11.69
C ILE A 66 -4.76 -6.23 10.73
N LEU A 67 -3.73 -6.91 11.23
CA LEU A 67 -2.76 -7.60 10.37
C LEU A 67 -3.32 -8.89 9.76
N VAL A 68 -3.98 -9.71 10.58
CA VAL A 68 -4.61 -10.98 10.13
C VAL A 68 -6.03 -10.75 9.62
N GLN A 69 -6.65 -9.61 9.92
CA GLN A 69 -8.01 -9.26 9.48
C GLN A 69 -9.09 -10.29 9.88
N ARG A 70 -8.99 -10.85 11.10
CA ARG A 70 -9.88 -11.89 11.65
C ARG A 70 -11.37 -11.59 11.51
N ARG A 71 -11.78 -10.33 11.62
CA ARG A 71 -13.18 -9.89 11.44
C ARG A 71 -13.70 -10.19 10.03
N ILE A 72 -12.86 -10.00 9.03
CA ILE A 72 -13.21 -10.29 7.63
C ILE A 72 -13.29 -11.81 7.42
N LEU A 73 -12.35 -12.56 8.00
CA LEU A 73 -12.32 -14.03 7.93
C LEU A 73 -13.62 -14.64 8.44
N LYS A 74 -14.11 -14.20 9.61
CA LYS A 74 -15.37 -14.66 10.21
C LYS A 74 -16.60 -14.39 9.34
N ARG A 75 -16.58 -13.31 8.53
CA ARG A 75 -17.74 -12.91 7.70
C ARG A 75 -17.74 -13.57 6.34
N SER A 76 -16.57 -13.73 5.71
CA SER A 76 -16.44 -14.39 4.41
C SER A 76 -14.98 -14.69 4.11
N ILE A 77 -14.65 -15.97 3.98
CA ILE A 77 -13.31 -16.44 3.65
C ILE A 77 -12.85 -15.87 2.30
N LEU A 78 -13.71 -15.82 1.28
CA LEU A 78 -13.35 -15.26 -0.03
C LEU A 78 -13.00 -13.76 0.06
N ARG A 79 -13.76 -12.99 0.86
CA ARG A 79 -13.46 -11.57 1.11
C ARG A 79 -12.13 -11.41 1.83
N TRP A 80 -11.84 -12.32 2.75
CA TRP A 80 -10.60 -12.34 3.52
C TRP A 80 -9.40 -12.69 2.65
N VAL A 81 -9.44 -13.76 1.85
CA VAL A 81 -8.36 -14.14 0.92
C VAL A 81 -8.03 -12.98 -0.01
N MET A 82 -9.05 -12.32 -0.55
CA MET A 82 -8.86 -11.13 -1.40
C MET A 82 -8.19 -9.97 -0.63
N HIS A 83 -8.66 -9.61 0.57
CA HIS A 83 -8.06 -8.49 1.30
C HIS A 83 -6.68 -8.80 1.87
N ILE A 84 -6.44 -10.01 2.37
CA ILE A 84 -5.15 -10.36 2.99
C ILE A 84 -4.03 -10.38 1.94
N THR A 85 -4.34 -10.85 0.73
CA THR A 85 -3.40 -10.84 -0.41
C THR A 85 -3.17 -9.43 -0.95
N ILE A 86 -4.20 -8.59 -1.07
CA ILE A 86 -4.02 -7.17 -1.43
C ILE A 86 -3.23 -6.43 -0.34
N PHE A 87 -3.55 -6.63 0.94
CA PHE A 87 -2.93 -5.95 2.07
C PHE A 87 -1.44 -6.29 2.17
N TRP A 88 -1.10 -7.57 2.27
CA TRP A 88 0.29 -8.00 2.39
C TRP A 88 1.08 -7.80 1.10
N GLY A 89 0.46 -8.04 -0.06
CA GLY A 89 1.05 -7.73 -1.35
C GLY A 89 1.44 -6.26 -1.46
N TRP A 90 0.51 -5.35 -1.19
CA TRP A 90 0.76 -3.92 -1.29
C TRP A 90 1.75 -3.40 -0.23
N ILE A 91 1.57 -3.77 1.05
CA ILE A 91 2.41 -3.23 2.13
C ILE A 91 3.85 -3.74 2.04
N MET A 92 4.07 -5.00 1.67
CA MET A 92 5.43 -5.55 1.55
C MET A 92 6.16 -4.95 0.36
N LEU A 93 5.50 -4.81 -0.79
CA LEU A 93 6.08 -4.11 -1.95
C LEU A 93 6.44 -2.66 -1.62
N PHE A 94 5.58 -1.95 -0.88
CA PHE A 94 5.86 -0.61 -0.40
C PHE A 94 7.07 -0.59 0.54
N VAL A 95 7.14 -1.49 1.52
CA VAL A 95 8.25 -1.59 2.49
C VAL A 95 9.56 -1.91 1.79
N PHE A 96 9.61 -2.90 0.89
CA PHE A 96 10.83 -3.23 0.16
C PHE A 96 11.30 -2.08 -0.72
N SER A 97 10.37 -1.41 -1.41
CA SER A 97 10.70 -0.23 -2.22
C SER A 97 11.23 0.91 -1.35
N LEU A 98 10.64 1.13 -0.17
CA LEU A 98 11.10 2.15 0.78
C LEU A 98 12.48 1.82 1.35
N VAL A 99 12.73 0.56 1.71
CA VAL A 99 14.03 0.11 2.22
C VAL A 99 15.12 0.31 1.17
N ILE A 100 14.90 -0.15 -0.06
CA ILE A 100 15.86 0.04 -1.16
C ILE A 100 16.07 1.53 -1.46
N PHE A 101 15.01 2.32 -1.47
CA PHE A 101 15.12 3.78 -1.64
C PHE A 101 15.95 4.45 -0.54
N VAL A 102 15.75 4.08 0.73
CA VAL A 102 16.55 4.58 1.85
C VAL A 102 18.01 4.18 1.68
N VAL A 103 18.27 2.91 1.35
CA VAL A 103 19.62 2.39 1.09
C VAL A 103 20.31 3.17 -0.05
N GLU A 104 19.62 3.43 -1.16
CA GLU A 104 20.14 4.22 -2.27
C GLU A 104 20.44 5.67 -1.87
N ILE A 105 19.59 6.31 -1.06
CA ILE A 105 19.86 7.66 -0.52
C ILE A 105 21.10 7.66 0.37
N LEU A 106 21.20 6.70 1.29
CA LEU A 106 22.32 6.59 2.22
C LEU A 106 23.63 6.30 1.48
N HIS A 107 23.58 5.54 0.40
CA HIS A 107 24.73 5.33 -0.48
C HIS A 107 25.13 6.61 -1.22
N LYS A 108 24.17 7.27 -1.88
CA LYS A 108 24.45 8.42 -2.73
C LYS A 108 24.86 9.68 -1.96
N TYR A 109 24.26 9.92 -0.80
CA TYR A 109 24.43 11.15 -0.03
C TYR A 109 25.08 10.94 1.34
N GLY A 110 24.97 9.74 1.91
CA GLY A 110 25.47 9.42 3.25
C GLY A 110 26.83 8.73 3.28
N GLY A 111 27.40 8.36 2.12
CA GLY A 111 28.68 7.65 2.05
C GLY A 111 28.65 6.23 2.63
N MET A 112 27.46 5.62 2.76
CA MET A 112 27.29 4.27 3.33
C MET A 112 27.14 3.21 2.23
N PHE A 113 27.26 1.93 2.56
CA PHE A 113 27.04 0.80 1.64
C PHE A 113 27.94 0.76 0.39
N HIS A 114 29.09 1.44 0.36
CA HIS A 114 30.00 1.41 -0.80
C HIS A 114 30.54 0.01 -1.11
N ASP A 115 30.77 -0.82 -0.10
CA ASP A 115 31.23 -2.21 -0.27
C ASP A 115 30.10 -3.17 -0.67
N THR A 116 28.84 -2.74 -0.51
CA THR A 116 27.64 -3.56 -0.78
C THR A 116 26.99 -3.20 -2.11
N ILE A 117 27.01 -1.92 -2.49
CA ILE A 117 26.38 -1.39 -3.70
C ILE A 117 27.48 -0.92 -4.64
N THR A 118 27.65 -1.65 -5.73
CA THR A 118 28.56 -1.25 -6.80
C THR A 118 27.77 -0.50 -7.87
N VAL A 119 28.19 0.72 -8.18
CA VAL A 119 27.61 1.52 -9.25
C VAL A 119 27.66 0.74 -10.56
N GLY A 120 26.52 0.60 -11.23
CA GLY A 120 26.39 -0.15 -12.48
C GLY A 120 26.05 -1.63 -12.33
N ARG A 121 26.02 -2.18 -11.10
CA ARG A 121 25.52 -3.53 -10.86
C ARG A 121 24.03 -3.53 -10.52
N PRO A 122 23.24 -4.49 -11.02
CA PRO A 122 21.84 -4.64 -10.65
C PRO A 122 21.63 -4.87 -9.15
N ILE A 123 20.56 -4.30 -8.58
CA ILE A 123 20.17 -4.43 -7.16
C ILE A 123 20.02 -5.90 -6.71
N VAL A 124 19.71 -6.81 -7.65
CA VAL A 124 19.58 -8.25 -7.35
C VAL A 124 20.89 -8.87 -6.87
N GLU A 125 22.06 -8.35 -7.27
CA GLU A 125 23.34 -8.84 -6.75
C GLU A 125 23.53 -8.45 -5.28
N SER A 126 23.22 -7.20 -4.94
CA SER A 126 23.39 -6.67 -3.58
C SER A 126 22.30 -7.16 -2.61
N PHE A 127 21.08 -7.39 -3.11
CA PHE A 127 19.91 -7.72 -2.27
C PHE A 127 19.01 -8.81 -2.91
N PRO A 128 19.52 -10.03 -3.17
CA PRO A 128 18.78 -11.07 -3.88
C PRO A 128 17.49 -11.47 -3.16
N ALA A 129 17.52 -11.53 -1.82
CA ALA A 129 16.35 -11.86 -1.01
C ALA A 129 15.23 -10.81 -1.14
N ILE A 130 15.57 -9.51 -1.17
CA ILE A 130 14.58 -8.45 -1.30
C ILE A 130 13.96 -8.48 -2.70
N VAL A 131 14.77 -8.70 -3.74
CA VAL A 131 14.26 -8.82 -5.12
C VAL A 131 13.34 -10.03 -5.26
N MET A 132 13.75 -11.20 -4.76
CA MET A 132 12.92 -12.40 -4.78
C MET A 132 11.58 -12.19 -4.04
N LEU A 133 11.63 -11.61 -2.83
CA LEU A 133 10.41 -11.31 -2.07
C LEU A 133 9.54 -10.27 -2.79
N ASN A 134 10.14 -9.29 -3.46
CA ASN A 134 9.41 -8.32 -4.27
C ASN A 134 8.61 -9.03 -5.37
N THR A 135 9.23 -9.93 -6.13
CA THR A 135 8.51 -10.72 -7.14
C THR A 135 7.40 -11.57 -6.53
N VAL A 136 7.65 -12.26 -5.41
CA VAL A 136 6.62 -13.08 -4.72
C VAL A 136 5.43 -12.22 -4.29
N PHE A 137 5.68 -11.11 -3.58
CA PHE A 137 4.60 -10.23 -3.12
C PHE A 137 3.91 -9.48 -4.28
N GLY A 138 4.61 -9.26 -5.40
CA GLY A 138 4.02 -8.84 -6.67
C GLY A 138 2.91 -9.78 -7.13
N TYR A 139 3.17 -11.09 -7.12
CA TYR A 139 2.17 -12.10 -7.49
C TYR A 139 1.07 -12.24 -6.45
N VAL A 140 1.40 -12.15 -5.15
CA VAL A 140 0.40 -12.12 -4.07
C VAL A 140 -0.57 -10.96 -4.29
N LEU A 141 -0.06 -9.76 -4.60
CA LEU A 141 -0.89 -8.59 -4.91
C LEU A 141 -1.73 -8.82 -6.17
N LEU A 142 -1.14 -9.34 -7.25
CA LEU A 142 -1.84 -9.62 -8.49
C LEU A 142 -3.01 -10.59 -8.28
N ILE A 143 -2.80 -11.67 -7.54
CA ILE A 143 -3.85 -12.64 -7.20
C ILE A 143 -4.99 -11.95 -6.44
N GLY A 144 -4.67 -11.14 -5.43
CA GLY A 144 -5.68 -10.41 -4.67
C GLY A 144 -6.50 -9.45 -5.52
N VAL A 145 -5.84 -8.71 -6.42
CA VAL A 145 -6.51 -7.79 -7.35
C VAL A 145 -7.36 -8.54 -8.38
N LEU A 146 -6.87 -9.66 -8.92
CA LEU A 146 -7.64 -10.51 -9.84
C LEU A 146 -8.89 -11.07 -9.17
N ILE A 147 -8.79 -11.54 -7.92
CA ILE A 147 -9.95 -11.98 -7.14
C ILE A 147 -10.93 -10.80 -6.95
N ALA A 148 -10.43 -9.60 -6.67
CA ALA A 148 -11.28 -8.41 -6.50
C ALA A 148 -12.04 -8.05 -7.78
N ILE A 149 -11.37 -8.10 -8.93
CA ILE A 149 -11.99 -7.87 -10.25
C ILE A 149 -13.01 -8.97 -10.54
N ALA A 150 -12.62 -10.24 -10.43
CA ALA A 150 -13.50 -11.39 -10.68
C ALA A 150 -14.77 -11.31 -9.81
N ARG A 151 -14.63 -10.99 -8.53
CA ARG A 151 -15.77 -10.84 -7.61
C ARG A 151 -16.73 -9.74 -8.04
N ARG A 152 -16.24 -8.66 -8.65
CA ARG A 152 -17.06 -7.54 -9.16
C ARG A 152 -17.71 -7.82 -10.51
N LEU A 153 -17.11 -8.69 -11.33
CA LEU A 153 -17.64 -9.04 -12.65
C LEU A 153 -18.67 -10.17 -12.58
N PHE A 154 -18.40 -11.19 -11.75
CA PHE A 154 -19.16 -12.44 -11.75
C PHE A 154 -20.19 -12.57 -10.62
N ILE A 155 -20.04 -11.87 -9.49
CA ILE A 155 -21.02 -11.93 -8.40
C ILE A 155 -22.02 -10.78 -8.53
N THR A 156 -23.27 -11.11 -8.84
CA THR A 156 -24.34 -10.14 -9.15
C THR A 156 -24.56 -9.14 -8.02
N GLU A 157 -24.59 -9.58 -6.77
CA GLU A 157 -24.80 -8.72 -5.60
C GLU A 157 -23.67 -7.68 -5.46
N VAL A 158 -22.43 -8.09 -5.72
CA VAL A 158 -21.26 -7.21 -5.66
C VAL A 158 -21.21 -6.28 -6.86
N ARG A 159 -21.55 -6.78 -8.05
CA ARG A 159 -21.61 -6.00 -9.28
C ARG A 159 -22.63 -4.87 -9.18
N ASN A 160 -23.85 -5.19 -8.75
CA ASN A 160 -24.93 -4.22 -8.62
C ASN A 160 -24.64 -3.14 -7.56
N GLY A 161 -23.81 -3.47 -6.56
CA GLY A 161 -23.35 -2.52 -5.55
C GLY A 161 -22.03 -1.81 -5.87
N THR A 162 -21.39 -2.07 -7.01
CA THR A 162 -20.10 -1.47 -7.36
C THR A 162 -20.29 -0.05 -7.88
N THR A 163 -19.64 0.93 -7.26
CA THR A 163 -19.67 2.32 -7.74
C THR A 163 -18.52 2.62 -8.69
N PHE A 164 -18.59 3.72 -9.44
CA PHE A 164 -17.49 4.17 -10.30
C PHE A 164 -16.15 4.24 -9.56
N TYR A 165 -16.15 4.78 -8.33
CA TYR A 165 -14.95 4.86 -7.50
C TYR A 165 -14.36 3.47 -7.18
N ASP A 166 -15.20 2.46 -6.99
CA ASP A 166 -14.72 1.10 -6.72
C ASP A 166 -14.05 0.50 -7.96
N ALA A 167 -14.65 0.72 -9.14
CA ALA A 167 -14.10 0.28 -10.41
C ALA A 167 -12.81 1.03 -10.76
N PHE A 168 -12.79 2.34 -10.61
CA PHE A 168 -11.63 3.20 -10.87
C PHE A 168 -10.43 2.83 -9.98
N LEU A 169 -10.65 2.69 -8.67
CA LEU A 169 -9.56 2.35 -7.74
C LEU A 169 -9.05 0.92 -7.97
N THR A 170 -9.95 -0.06 -8.12
CA THR A 170 -9.54 -1.46 -8.36
C THR A 170 -8.83 -1.61 -9.73
N GLY A 171 -9.38 -0.99 -10.78
CA GLY A 171 -8.80 -1.02 -12.12
C GLY A 171 -7.47 -0.29 -12.21
N GLY A 172 -7.34 0.88 -11.58
CA GLY A 172 -6.07 1.60 -11.53
C GLY A 172 -4.99 0.84 -10.73
N LEU A 173 -5.37 0.19 -9.61
CA LEU A 173 -4.44 -0.69 -8.90
C LEU A 173 -3.98 -1.86 -9.78
N PHE A 174 -4.88 -2.46 -10.54
CA PHE A 174 -4.52 -3.53 -11.49
C PHE A 174 -3.53 -3.03 -12.55
N ILE A 175 -3.79 -1.89 -13.18
CA ILE A 175 -2.87 -1.28 -14.15
C ILE A 175 -1.49 -1.07 -13.53
N ILE A 176 -1.43 -0.54 -12.30
CA ILE A 176 -0.17 -0.31 -11.60
C ILE A 176 0.58 -1.63 -11.37
N VAL A 177 -0.11 -2.68 -10.91
CA VAL A 177 0.51 -4.01 -10.73
C VAL A 177 1.09 -4.52 -12.05
N ILE A 178 0.32 -4.45 -13.15
CA ILE A 178 0.78 -4.90 -14.48
C ILE A 178 1.99 -4.09 -14.95
N THR A 179 1.96 -2.77 -14.82
CA THR A 179 3.10 -1.92 -15.19
C THR A 179 4.34 -2.20 -14.34
N GLY A 180 4.19 -2.64 -13.08
CA GLY A 180 5.30 -3.05 -12.22
C GLY A 180 5.97 -4.31 -12.74
N PHE A 181 5.18 -5.33 -13.10
CA PHE A 181 5.70 -6.54 -13.74
C PHE A 181 6.37 -6.25 -15.07
N ILE A 182 5.77 -5.42 -15.93
CA ILE A 182 6.37 -5.04 -17.21
C ILE A 182 7.70 -4.31 -16.98
N SER A 183 7.74 -3.36 -16.04
CA SER A 183 8.96 -2.65 -15.69
C SER A 183 10.06 -3.58 -15.18
N GLU A 184 9.72 -4.58 -14.37
CA GLU A 184 10.67 -5.59 -13.90
C GLU A 184 11.13 -6.53 -15.02
N GLY A 185 10.22 -6.94 -15.91
CA GLY A 185 10.54 -7.78 -17.05
C GLY A 185 11.54 -7.10 -17.99
N ILE A 186 11.28 -5.85 -18.37
CA ILE A 186 12.18 -5.04 -19.19
C ILE A 186 13.56 -4.91 -18.51
N LYS A 187 13.58 -4.69 -17.19
CA LYS A 187 14.81 -4.54 -16.39
C LYS A 187 15.75 -5.76 -16.40
N TYR A 188 15.26 -6.96 -16.69
CA TYR A 188 16.11 -8.15 -16.77
C TYR A 188 16.22 -8.76 -18.17
N HIS A 189 15.40 -8.33 -19.12
CA HIS A 189 15.36 -8.92 -20.46
C HIS A 189 16.72 -8.85 -21.17
N GLY A 190 17.21 -10.00 -21.65
CA GLY A 190 18.51 -10.10 -22.34
C GLY A 190 19.74 -9.99 -21.42
N THR A 191 19.55 -10.09 -20.09
CA THR A 191 20.62 -10.16 -19.09
C THR A 191 20.75 -11.60 -18.55
N GLU A 192 21.86 -11.92 -17.89
CA GLU A 192 22.04 -13.22 -17.21
C GLU A 192 21.06 -13.48 -16.06
N TYR A 193 20.37 -12.43 -15.59
CA TYR A 193 19.34 -12.48 -14.54
C TYR A 193 17.92 -12.70 -15.10
N ALA A 194 17.77 -12.82 -16.43
CA ALA A 194 16.50 -13.12 -17.05
C ALA A 194 15.99 -14.51 -16.61
N THR A 195 14.70 -14.58 -16.36
CA THR A 195 13.98 -15.83 -16.08
C THR A 195 12.82 -15.93 -17.06
N ALA A 196 12.27 -17.13 -17.27
CA ALA A 196 11.08 -17.29 -18.11
C ALA A 196 9.92 -16.38 -17.69
N ILE A 197 9.82 -16.08 -16.40
CA ILE A 197 8.79 -15.21 -15.84
C ILE A 197 9.06 -13.73 -16.18
N THR A 198 10.29 -13.26 -15.98
CA THR A 198 10.64 -11.86 -16.26
C THR A 198 10.66 -11.59 -17.76
N ASP A 199 11.07 -12.56 -18.59
CA ASP A 199 10.98 -12.45 -20.05
C ASP A 199 9.54 -12.46 -20.55
N PHE A 200 8.63 -13.22 -19.93
CA PHE A 200 7.20 -13.11 -20.27
C PHE A 200 6.69 -11.68 -20.07
N TRP A 201 7.02 -11.07 -18.94
CA TRP A 201 6.59 -9.70 -18.64
C TRP A 201 7.37 -8.61 -19.38
N SER A 202 8.54 -8.92 -19.97
CA SER A 202 9.28 -7.94 -20.78
C SER A 202 8.53 -7.59 -22.07
N LEU A 203 7.62 -8.46 -22.52
CA LEU A 203 6.91 -8.33 -23.79
C LEU A 203 7.85 -8.19 -24.99
N GLY A 204 9.08 -8.71 -24.88
CA GLY A 204 10.13 -8.59 -25.91
C GLY A 204 10.75 -7.20 -26.01
N ILE A 205 10.49 -6.31 -25.06
CA ILE A 205 11.06 -4.96 -25.03
C ILE A 205 12.48 -5.02 -24.46
N SER A 206 13.43 -4.41 -25.19
CA SER A 206 14.84 -4.35 -24.80
C SER A 206 15.06 -3.66 -23.45
N ASN A 207 16.05 -4.15 -22.69
CA ASN A 207 16.49 -3.56 -21.43
C ASN A 207 16.90 -2.07 -21.49
N THR A 208 17.23 -1.57 -22.69
CA THR A 208 17.49 -0.14 -22.90
C THR A 208 16.30 0.75 -22.53
N ALA A 209 15.08 0.22 -22.55
CA ALA A 209 13.87 0.91 -22.11
C ALA A 209 13.61 0.79 -20.59
N ALA A 210 14.49 0.14 -19.81
CA ALA A 210 14.28 -0.05 -18.38
C ALA A 210 14.19 1.28 -17.60
N PRO A 211 15.04 2.30 -17.84
CA PRO A 211 14.92 3.59 -17.14
C PRO A 211 13.56 4.30 -17.36
N PRO A 212 13.06 4.49 -18.61
CA PRO A 212 11.77 5.12 -18.81
C PRO A 212 10.60 4.25 -18.31
N ALA A 213 10.66 2.92 -18.42
CA ALA A 213 9.63 2.02 -17.90
C ALA A 213 9.52 2.09 -16.37
N ALA A 214 10.67 2.07 -15.67
CA ALA A 214 10.73 2.22 -14.23
C ALA A 214 10.24 3.60 -13.79
N LEU A 215 10.64 4.67 -14.49
CA LEU A 215 10.17 6.01 -14.20
C LEU A 215 8.65 6.12 -14.34
N PHE A 216 8.09 5.59 -15.43
CA PHE A 216 6.65 5.57 -15.65
C PHE A 216 5.92 4.86 -14.50
N HIS A 217 6.32 3.62 -14.18
CA HIS A 217 5.70 2.84 -13.12
C HIS A 217 5.80 3.53 -11.75
N VAL A 218 6.97 4.07 -11.39
CA VAL A 218 7.17 4.76 -10.11
C VAL A 218 6.29 6.01 -10.02
N VAL A 219 6.22 6.83 -11.08
CA VAL A 219 5.42 8.06 -11.06
C VAL A 219 3.93 7.75 -10.88
N ILE A 220 3.38 6.82 -11.65
CA ILE A 220 1.95 6.48 -11.53
C ILE A 220 1.65 5.80 -10.18
N SER A 221 2.55 4.96 -9.68
CA SER A 221 2.42 4.31 -8.37
C SER A 221 2.41 5.34 -7.24
N LEU A 222 3.31 6.31 -7.26
CA LEU A 222 3.36 7.36 -6.25
C LEU A 222 2.09 8.23 -6.27
N LEU A 223 1.64 8.66 -7.45
CA LEU A 223 0.44 9.49 -7.54
C LEU A 223 -0.82 8.73 -7.12
N PHE A 224 -1.01 7.52 -7.62
CA PHE A 224 -2.25 6.78 -7.44
C PHE A 224 -2.31 5.96 -6.14
N CYS A 225 -1.21 5.31 -5.76
CA CYS A 225 -1.17 4.49 -4.55
C CYS A 225 -0.78 5.27 -3.30
N VAL A 226 -0.18 6.47 -3.42
CA VAL A 226 0.24 7.27 -2.25
C VAL A 226 -0.49 8.61 -2.19
N ALA A 227 -0.31 9.51 -3.16
CA ALA A 227 -0.89 10.86 -3.09
C ALA A 227 -2.43 10.86 -3.01
N MET A 228 -3.10 9.90 -3.66
CA MET A 228 -4.56 9.76 -3.65
C MET A 228 -5.14 9.14 -2.37
N ILE A 229 -4.33 8.56 -1.48
CA ILE A 229 -4.82 7.90 -0.25
C ILE A 229 -5.81 8.80 0.52
N PRO A 230 -5.45 10.04 0.91
CA PRO A 230 -6.33 10.87 1.72
C PRO A 230 -7.59 11.35 1.01
N PHE A 231 -7.63 11.33 -0.32
CA PHE A 231 -8.72 11.94 -1.10
C PHE A 231 -9.72 10.94 -1.67
N THR A 232 -9.45 9.63 -1.52
CA THR A 232 -10.27 8.57 -2.12
C THR A 232 -10.69 7.53 -1.10
N LYS A 233 -11.39 6.49 -1.54
CA LYS A 233 -11.76 5.37 -0.66
C LYS A 233 -10.52 4.68 -0.06
N TYR A 234 -9.30 4.86 -0.59
CA TYR A 234 -8.07 4.33 0.00
C TYR A 234 -7.75 4.82 1.41
N ILE A 235 -8.36 5.91 1.87
CA ILE A 235 -8.23 6.36 3.26
C ILE A 235 -8.60 5.27 4.27
N HIS A 236 -9.39 4.26 3.87
CA HIS A 236 -9.72 3.10 4.71
C HIS A 236 -8.48 2.32 5.19
N ILE A 237 -7.37 2.34 4.43
CA ILE A 237 -6.10 1.72 4.82
C ILE A 237 -5.59 2.31 6.15
N ILE A 238 -5.93 3.57 6.44
CA ILE A 238 -5.57 4.27 7.69
C ILE A 238 -6.76 4.31 8.65
N ALA A 239 -7.92 4.74 8.17
CA ALA A 239 -9.09 5.00 9.03
C ALA A 239 -9.67 3.73 9.66
N THR A 240 -9.68 2.60 8.94
CA THR A 240 -10.24 1.34 9.45
C THR A 240 -9.42 0.77 10.61
N PRO A 241 -8.08 0.63 10.51
CA PRO A 241 -7.25 0.23 11.64
C PRO A 241 -7.42 1.14 12.88
N LEU A 242 -7.43 2.46 12.68
CA LEU A 242 -7.62 3.41 13.78
C LEU A 242 -8.99 3.23 14.45
N SER A 243 -10.05 3.05 13.65
CA SER A 243 -11.39 2.81 14.17
C SER A 243 -11.48 1.50 14.97
N ILE A 244 -10.84 0.43 14.50
CA ILE A 244 -10.81 -0.87 15.19
C ILE A 244 -10.08 -0.75 16.54
N LEU A 245 -8.96 0.00 16.60
CA LEU A 245 -8.19 0.21 17.83
C LEU A 245 -8.98 1.02 18.88
N VAL A 246 -9.72 2.04 18.45
CA VAL A 246 -10.55 2.89 19.33
C VAL A 246 -11.70 2.14 19.98
N HIS A 247 -12.26 1.13 19.29
CA HIS A 247 -13.35 0.32 19.83
C HIS A 247 -12.86 -0.93 20.58
N GLY A 248 -11.55 -1.06 20.82
CA GLY A 248 -10.99 -2.09 21.70
C GLY A 248 -10.87 -3.50 21.12
N GLY A 249 -10.96 -3.67 19.81
CA GLY A 249 -10.96 -5.03 19.25
C GLY A 249 -12.26 -5.79 19.55
N GLY A 250 -12.41 -7.01 19.06
CA GLY A 250 -13.61 -7.83 19.34
C GLY A 250 -14.84 -7.52 18.46
N GLU A 251 -15.75 -8.49 18.40
CA GLU A 251 -17.11 -8.33 17.82
C GLU A 251 -18.09 -7.93 18.90
#